data_AF-A0A1U9NFD5-F1
#
_entry.id   AF-A0A1U9NFD5-F1
#
_cell.length_a   1.000
_cell.length_b   1.000
_cell.length_c   1.000
_cell.angle_alpha   90.00
_cell.angle_beta   90.00
_cell.angle_gamma   90.00
#
_symmetry.space_group_name_H-M   'P 1'
#
loop_
_entity.id
_entity.type
_entity.pdbx_description
1 polymer ?
#
loop_
_entity_poly.entity_id
_entity_poly.type
_entity_poly.pdbx_seq_one_letter_code
_entity_poly.pdbx_strand_id
1 'polypeptide(L)'
;MATRLIPYDDLIGKFKIDRKLVDEYFKEKVENDISLINNFPSHTSQLMRSYTIGLDSFSKKLDELHTDILSKIDNEISVNSWPKSYPDEDMARSIFSDVFEPKVALIAARESLERVKEKFTKINNLYNTSYYEGEVYFYSTLLFDAHMLFGKCGRRSLQSPDMEIFQFSKNLLRNYIYYNTPTIPTTIILLRQCIETKILQTIGVDRFEYDDGSQAIIGVNKLLDFCIDQEKRKLIKAPIKFEFLSLINKWCNNYVHTGNFSHFVWEVEWAHHLLSPLFRGGSDRYTKISLEKSIHIDKLHHETHFQPELEKFLTGKSRKKVKVKMTKNKFLFF
;
A
#
# COMPACT_ATOMS: atom_id res chain seq x y z
N MET A 1 -3.13 24.80 1.88
CA MET A 1 -2.46 25.72 0.93
C MET A 1 -1.30 24.96 0.31
N ALA A 2 -1.40 24.57 -0.96
CA ALA A 2 -0.26 24.01 -1.67
C ALA A 2 0.70 25.16 -1.97
N THR A 3 1.89 25.16 -1.36
CA THR A 3 2.98 26.03 -1.74
C THR A 3 3.37 25.67 -3.18
N ARG A 4 2.91 26.46 -4.15
CA ARG A 4 3.44 26.40 -5.52
C ARG A 4 4.93 26.70 -5.42
N LEU A 5 5.76 25.74 -5.78
CA LEU A 5 7.18 25.98 -5.96
C LEU A 5 7.32 27.06 -7.05
N ILE A 6 8.05 28.11 -6.71
CA ILE A 6 8.35 29.20 -7.64
C ILE A 6 9.26 28.60 -8.71
N PRO A 7 8.96 28.80 -10.02
CA PRO A 7 9.85 28.35 -11.09
C PRO A 7 11.29 28.81 -10.88
N TYR A 8 12.26 27.99 -11.27
CA TYR A 8 13.68 28.21 -11.03
C TYR A 8 14.15 29.62 -11.47
N ASP A 9 13.76 30.06 -12.68
CA ASP A 9 14.13 31.38 -13.19
C ASP A 9 13.40 32.52 -12.45
N ASP A 10 12.18 32.28 -11.98
CA ASP A 10 11.42 33.23 -11.17
C ASP A 10 12.02 33.40 -9.77
N LEU A 11 12.64 32.35 -9.21
CA LEU A 11 13.33 32.39 -7.91
C LEU A 11 14.58 33.27 -8.00
N ILE A 12 15.38 33.10 -9.05
CA ILE A 12 16.58 33.89 -9.32
C ILE A 12 16.20 35.35 -9.57
N GLY A 13 15.20 35.59 -10.43
CA GLY A 13 14.74 36.95 -10.75
C GLY A 13 14.11 37.67 -9.57
N LYS A 14 13.23 37.01 -8.82
CA LYS A 14 12.45 37.62 -7.72
C LYS A 14 13.29 37.90 -6.48
N PHE A 15 14.25 37.05 -6.16
CA PHE A 15 15.06 37.18 -4.95
C PHE A 15 16.48 37.65 -5.21
N LYS A 16 16.84 37.92 -6.48
CA LYS A 16 18.20 38.32 -6.90
C LYS A 16 19.27 37.35 -6.38
N ILE A 17 18.94 36.06 -6.31
CA ILE A 17 19.87 35.04 -5.83
C ILE A 17 20.87 34.78 -6.96
N ASP A 18 22.15 34.66 -6.62
CA ASP A 18 23.17 34.29 -7.60
C ASP A 18 22.82 32.91 -8.18
N ARG A 19 22.64 32.88 -9.50
CA ARG A 19 22.35 31.67 -10.26
C ARG A 19 23.36 30.57 -9.98
N LYS A 20 24.63 30.94 -9.80
CA LYS A 20 25.71 30.00 -9.51
C LYS A 20 25.53 29.32 -8.16
N LEU A 21 25.04 30.02 -7.14
CA LEU A 21 24.74 29.46 -5.81
C LEU A 21 23.54 28.52 -5.84
N VAL A 22 22.51 28.85 -6.64
CA VAL A 22 21.36 27.97 -6.84
C VAL A 22 21.77 26.71 -7.61
N ASP A 23 22.59 26.87 -8.65
CA ASP A 23 23.15 25.75 -9.43
C ASP A 23 24.08 24.88 -8.59
N GLU A 24 24.95 25.47 -7.76
CA GLU A 24 25.78 24.75 -6.80
C GLU A 24 24.93 24.02 -5.77
N TYR A 25 23.86 24.63 -5.24
CA TYR A 25 22.93 23.96 -4.32
C TYR A 25 22.22 22.78 -4.98
N PHE A 26 21.68 22.92 -6.19
CA PHE A 26 21.02 21.80 -6.87
C PHE A 26 22.03 20.76 -7.32
N LYS A 27 23.23 21.16 -7.75
CA LYS A 27 24.31 20.24 -8.09
C LYS A 27 24.78 19.48 -6.87
N GLU A 28 25.00 20.14 -5.73
CA GLU A 28 25.40 19.52 -4.46
C GLU A 28 24.26 18.67 -3.89
N LYS A 29 23.00 19.10 -4.01
CA LYS A 29 21.83 18.28 -3.64
C LYS A 29 21.75 17.05 -4.52
N VAL A 30 21.91 17.19 -5.83
CA VAL A 30 21.95 16.09 -6.78
C VAL A 30 23.15 15.20 -6.51
N GLU A 31 24.34 15.71 -6.20
CA GLU A 31 25.56 14.94 -5.93
C GLU A 31 25.51 14.25 -4.55
N ASN A 32 24.91 14.87 -3.54
CA ASN A 32 24.73 14.29 -2.20
C ASN A 32 23.59 13.26 -2.19
N ASP A 33 22.46 13.58 -2.82
CA ASP A 33 21.44 12.58 -3.13
C ASP A 33 22.08 11.48 -4.01
N ILE A 34 22.97 11.83 -4.95
CA ILE A 34 23.64 10.86 -5.85
C ILE A 34 24.68 9.99 -5.13
N SER A 35 25.33 10.49 -4.10
CA SER A 35 26.25 9.71 -3.28
C SER A 35 25.51 8.65 -2.45
N LEU A 36 24.23 8.89 -2.14
CA LEU A 36 23.28 7.88 -1.67
C LEU A 36 22.68 7.04 -2.84
N ILE A 37 22.89 7.45 -4.10
CA ILE A 37 22.37 6.86 -5.36
C ILE A 37 23.18 5.69 -5.92
N ASN A 38 24.24 5.21 -5.26
CA ASN A 38 24.95 4.00 -5.71
C ASN A 38 24.11 2.70 -5.76
N ASN A 39 22.80 2.77 -5.51
CA ASN A 39 21.85 1.67 -5.61
C ASN A 39 20.64 1.93 -6.52
N PHE A 40 20.53 3.05 -7.26
CA PHE A 40 19.32 3.29 -8.05
C PHE A 40 19.31 2.46 -9.34
N PRO A 41 18.21 1.76 -9.65
CA PRO A 41 18.00 1.12 -10.93
C PRO A 41 18.25 2.10 -12.07
N SER A 42 18.83 1.61 -13.16
CA SER A 42 19.08 2.39 -14.38
C SER A 42 17.82 3.12 -14.86
N HIS A 43 16.64 2.54 -14.68
CA HIS A 43 15.35 3.16 -15.03
C HIS A 43 15.01 4.36 -14.16
N THR A 44 15.29 4.33 -12.85
CA THR A 44 15.03 5.49 -11.99
C THR A 44 15.88 6.69 -12.38
N SER A 45 17.18 6.47 -12.61
CA SER A 45 18.08 7.56 -13.03
C SER A 45 17.65 8.16 -14.38
N GLN A 46 17.22 7.32 -15.32
CA GLN A 46 16.72 7.78 -16.62
C GLN A 46 15.44 8.61 -16.51
N LEU A 47 14.47 8.18 -15.69
CA LEU A 47 13.23 8.91 -15.47
C LEU A 47 13.46 10.22 -14.73
N MET A 48 14.24 10.21 -13.65
CA MET A 48 14.55 11.41 -12.88
C MET A 48 15.31 12.45 -13.72
N ARG A 49 16.26 12.01 -14.55
CA ARG A 49 16.96 12.91 -15.49
C ARG A 49 15.99 13.54 -16.51
N SER A 50 15.05 12.75 -17.02
CA SER A 50 14.08 13.27 -17.99
C SER A 50 13.07 14.22 -17.33
N TYR A 51 12.72 13.94 -16.07
CA TYR A 51 11.93 14.81 -15.21
C TYR A 51 12.61 16.16 -14.94
N THR A 52 13.91 16.20 -14.68
CA THR A 52 14.60 17.49 -14.48
C THR A 52 14.70 18.33 -15.76
N ILE A 53 14.66 17.70 -16.94
CA ILE A 53 14.65 18.41 -18.23
C ILE A 53 13.30 19.09 -18.49
N GLY A 54 12.19 18.41 -18.19
CA GLY A 54 10.85 18.97 -18.37
C GLY A 54 9.81 17.92 -18.75
N LEU A 55 8.53 18.30 -18.64
CA LEU A 55 7.38 17.39 -18.76
C LEU A 55 7.39 16.60 -20.07
N ASP A 56 7.66 17.24 -21.22
CA ASP A 56 7.67 16.56 -22.51
C ASP A 56 8.78 15.50 -22.60
N SER A 57 9.98 15.83 -22.09
CA SER A 57 11.10 14.89 -22.02
C SER A 57 10.77 13.73 -21.10
N PHE A 58 10.16 14.02 -19.95
CA PHE A 58 9.71 13.01 -18.99
C PHE A 58 8.67 12.07 -19.62
N SER A 59 7.59 12.60 -20.19
CA SER A 59 6.52 11.82 -20.80
C SER A 59 7.05 10.90 -21.90
N LYS A 60 7.92 11.42 -22.78
CA LYS A 60 8.57 10.61 -23.81
C LYS A 60 9.37 9.45 -23.22
N LYS A 61 10.19 9.72 -22.18
CA LYS A 61 11.01 8.68 -21.56
C LYS A 61 10.19 7.67 -20.76
N LEU A 62 9.13 8.13 -20.10
CA LEU A 62 8.15 7.29 -19.42
C LEU A 62 7.53 6.29 -20.39
N ASP A 63 7.07 6.77 -21.55
CA ASP A 63 6.48 5.93 -22.59
C ASP A 63 7.46 4.92 -23.17
N GLU A 64 8.69 5.35 -23.45
CA GLU A 64 9.76 4.48 -23.96
C GLU A 64 10.04 3.31 -23.01
N LEU A 65 10.31 3.61 -21.73
CA LEU A 65 10.65 2.59 -20.73
C LEU A 65 9.47 1.68 -20.40
N HIS A 66 8.26 2.24 -20.33
CA HIS A 66 7.04 1.46 -20.11
C HIS A 66 6.81 0.47 -21.26
N THR A 67 6.94 0.94 -22.50
CA THR A 67 6.72 0.11 -23.69
C THR A 67 7.75 -1.01 -23.78
N ASP A 68 9.02 -0.72 -23.50
CA ASP A 68 10.09 -1.74 -23.47
C ASP A 68 9.75 -2.88 -22.49
N ILE A 69 9.43 -2.54 -21.23
CA ILE A 69 9.12 -3.56 -20.21
C ILE A 69 7.82 -4.31 -20.52
N LEU A 70 6.75 -3.62 -20.91
CA LEU A 70 5.50 -4.30 -21.28
C LEU A 70 5.68 -5.24 -22.45
N SER A 71 6.45 -4.85 -23.48
CA SER A 71 6.70 -5.71 -24.64
C SER A 71 7.41 -7.01 -24.26
N LYS A 72 8.34 -6.96 -23.29
CA LYS A 72 9.01 -8.15 -22.74
C LYS A 72 8.04 -9.04 -21.97
N ILE A 73 7.18 -8.45 -21.14
CA ILE A 73 6.15 -9.20 -20.39
C ILE A 73 5.17 -9.86 -21.37
N ASP A 74 4.65 -9.09 -22.34
CA ASP A 74 3.69 -9.58 -23.32
C ASP A 74 4.28 -10.69 -24.20
N ASN A 75 5.57 -10.59 -24.56
CA ASN A 75 6.29 -11.66 -25.25
C ASN A 75 6.38 -12.92 -24.39
N GLU A 76 6.75 -12.80 -23.11
CA GLU A 76 6.84 -13.94 -22.19
C GLU A 76 5.47 -14.63 -21.99
N ILE A 77 4.41 -13.85 -21.82
CA ILE A 77 3.03 -14.34 -21.73
C ILE A 77 2.65 -15.10 -23.01
N SER A 78 2.99 -14.55 -24.19
CA SER A 78 2.69 -15.16 -25.48
C SER A 78 3.46 -16.45 -25.72
N VAL A 79 4.77 -16.46 -25.45
CA VAL A 79 5.65 -17.64 -25.63
C VAL A 79 5.18 -18.80 -24.77
N ASN A 80 4.74 -18.52 -23.54
CA ASN A 80 4.26 -19.55 -22.61
C ASN A 80 2.75 -19.83 -22.72
N SER A 81 2.03 -19.19 -23.65
CA SER A 81 0.57 -19.35 -23.82
C SER A 81 -0.23 -19.08 -22.54
N TRP A 82 0.20 -18.10 -21.75
CA TRP A 82 -0.51 -17.69 -20.53
C TRP A 82 -1.68 -16.75 -20.86
N PRO A 83 -2.71 -16.68 -19.99
CA PRO A 83 -3.75 -15.67 -20.15
C PRO A 83 -3.17 -14.26 -19.98
N LYS A 84 -3.77 -13.27 -20.64
CA LYS A 84 -3.30 -11.87 -20.59
C LYS A 84 -3.71 -11.13 -19.32
N SER A 85 -4.71 -11.65 -18.61
CA SER A 85 -5.26 -11.05 -17.39
C SER A 85 -5.92 -12.13 -16.55
N TYR A 86 -6.08 -11.84 -15.26
CA TYR A 86 -6.86 -12.64 -14.33
C TYR A 86 -7.90 -11.75 -13.64
N PRO A 87 -8.94 -12.32 -13.02
CA PRO A 87 -9.72 -11.57 -12.04
C PRO A 87 -8.85 -11.13 -10.86
N ASP A 88 -9.09 -9.93 -10.32
CA ASP A 88 -8.44 -9.41 -9.11
C ASP A 88 -8.44 -10.41 -7.96
N GLU A 89 -9.51 -11.21 -7.85
CA GLU A 89 -9.68 -12.25 -6.84
C GLU A 89 -8.64 -13.38 -6.98
N ASP A 90 -8.40 -13.83 -8.21
CA ASP A 90 -7.46 -14.92 -8.49
C ASP A 90 -6.01 -14.43 -8.34
N MET A 91 -5.74 -13.18 -8.76
CA MET A 91 -4.45 -12.54 -8.51
C MET A 91 -4.17 -12.40 -7.02
N ALA A 92 -5.13 -11.87 -6.25
CA ALA A 92 -4.97 -11.70 -4.80
C ALA A 92 -4.65 -13.03 -4.11
N ARG A 93 -5.35 -14.12 -4.48
CA ARG A 93 -5.08 -15.46 -3.92
C ARG A 93 -3.67 -15.93 -4.20
N SER A 94 -3.14 -15.69 -5.39
CA SER A 94 -1.82 -16.15 -5.78
C SER A 94 -0.71 -15.26 -5.20
N ILE A 95 -0.82 -13.93 -5.35
CA ILE A 95 0.17 -12.93 -4.88
C ILE A 95 0.40 -13.03 -3.38
N PHE A 96 -0.67 -13.16 -2.59
CA PHE A 96 -0.59 -13.21 -1.13
C PHE A 96 -0.56 -14.64 -0.58
N SER A 97 -0.35 -15.65 -1.44
CA SER A 97 -0.10 -17.02 -0.99
C SER A 97 1.35 -17.21 -0.56
N ASP A 98 1.62 -18.35 0.07
CA ASP A 98 2.99 -18.76 0.39
C ASP A 98 3.73 -19.34 -0.83
N VAL A 99 3.06 -19.46 -1.99
CA VAL A 99 3.59 -20.08 -3.22
C VAL A 99 3.76 -19.03 -4.30
N PHE A 100 5.01 -18.77 -4.70
CA PHE A 100 5.29 -17.87 -5.80
C PHE A 100 4.90 -18.50 -7.15
N GLU A 101 3.97 -17.87 -7.86
CA GLU A 101 3.59 -18.26 -9.23
C GLU A 101 4.13 -17.24 -10.25
N PRO A 102 5.20 -17.58 -10.99
CA PRO A 102 5.85 -16.64 -11.91
C PRO A 102 4.90 -16.01 -12.94
N LYS A 103 3.97 -16.81 -13.47
CA LYS A 103 2.95 -16.35 -14.44
C LYS A 103 2.08 -15.24 -13.86
N VAL A 104 1.61 -15.42 -12.62
CA VAL A 104 0.71 -14.46 -11.97
C VAL A 104 1.49 -13.24 -11.56
N ALA A 105 2.72 -13.40 -11.07
CA ALA A 105 3.62 -12.29 -10.75
C ALA A 105 3.88 -11.37 -11.96
N LEU A 106 4.13 -11.95 -13.15
CA LEU A 106 4.34 -11.18 -14.37
C LEU A 106 3.10 -10.38 -14.79
N ILE A 107 1.93 -11.01 -14.77
CA ILE A 107 0.65 -10.35 -15.11
C ILE A 107 0.31 -9.28 -14.05
N ALA A 108 0.51 -9.57 -12.78
CA ALA A 108 0.30 -8.63 -11.68
C ALA A 108 1.20 -7.40 -11.82
N ALA A 109 2.49 -7.59 -12.10
CA ALA A 109 3.43 -6.50 -12.33
C ALA A 109 3.05 -5.67 -13.58
N ARG A 110 2.62 -6.33 -14.66
CA ARG A 110 2.09 -5.68 -15.87
C ARG A 110 0.94 -4.74 -15.53
N GLU A 111 -0.06 -5.22 -14.80
CA GLU A 111 -1.23 -4.44 -14.42
C GLU A 111 -0.90 -3.30 -13.44
N SER A 112 0.03 -3.52 -12.50
CA SER A 112 0.54 -2.45 -11.63
C SER A 112 1.19 -1.32 -12.44
N LEU A 113 2.00 -1.67 -13.46
CA LEU A 113 2.62 -0.68 -14.33
C LEU A 113 1.58 0.15 -15.10
N GLU A 114 0.56 -0.51 -15.67
CA GLU A 114 -0.55 0.16 -16.37
C GLU A 114 -1.31 1.10 -15.43
N ARG A 115 -1.79 0.59 -14.28
CA ARG A 115 -2.55 1.39 -13.29
C ARG A 115 -1.79 2.61 -12.80
N VAL A 116 -0.49 2.48 -12.55
CA VAL A 116 0.31 3.59 -12.04
C VAL A 116 0.69 4.55 -13.16
N LYS A 117 0.99 4.07 -14.37
CA LYS A 117 1.24 4.94 -15.52
C LYS A 117 0.05 5.85 -15.82
N GLU A 118 -1.17 5.31 -15.81
CA GLU A 118 -2.39 6.08 -16.07
C GLU A 118 -2.52 7.29 -15.13
N LYS A 119 -1.97 7.23 -13.91
CA LYS A 119 -2.04 8.35 -12.96
C LYS A 119 -1.32 9.59 -13.46
N PHE A 120 -0.20 9.45 -14.18
CA PHE A 120 0.58 10.60 -14.65
C PHE A 120 -0.26 11.55 -15.50
N THR A 121 -1.12 11.03 -16.37
CA THR A 121 -2.04 11.84 -17.16
C THR A 121 -3.00 12.69 -16.32
N LYS A 122 -3.40 12.17 -15.15
CA LYS A 122 -4.35 12.81 -14.22
C LYS A 122 -3.68 13.82 -13.30
N ILE A 123 -2.35 13.75 -13.14
CA ILE A 123 -1.58 14.58 -12.19
C ILE A 123 -0.57 15.50 -12.89
N ASN A 124 -0.63 15.65 -14.21
CA ASN A 124 0.26 16.55 -14.97
C ASN A 124 0.26 18.00 -14.44
N ASN A 125 -0.85 18.47 -13.90
CA ASN A 125 -0.95 19.78 -13.25
C ASN A 125 -0.17 19.90 -11.93
N LEU A 126 0.35 18.78 -11.40
CA LEU A 126 1.19 18.69 -10.22
C LEU A 126 2.68 18.50 -10.58
N TYR A 127 3.06 18.67 -11.84
CA TYR A 127 4.47 18.63 -12.24
C TYR A 127 5.32 19.59 -11.39
N ASN A 128 6.59 19.26 -11.14
CA ASN A 128 7.49 19.99 -10.24
C ASN A 128 7.05 20.03 -8.76
N THR A 129 6.15 19.14 -8.32
CA THR A 129 5.82 18.98 -6.90
C THR A 129 6.45 17.73 -6.32
N SER A 130 6.72 17.72 -5.01
CA SER A 130 7.22 16.52 -4.31
C SER A 130 6.26 15.34 -4.41
N TYR A 131 4.96 15.59 -4.63
CA TYR A 131 3.99 14.53 -4.91
C TYR A 131 4.28 13.84 -6.25
N TYR A 132 4.46 14.62 -7.32
CA TYR A 132 4.79 14.07 -8.64
C TYR A 132 6.14 13.35 -8.63
N GLU A 133 7.16 13.92 -7.97
CA GLU A 133 8.47 13.24 -7.75
C GLU A 133 8.31 11.89 -7.05
N GLY A 134 7.43 11.83 -6.05
CA GLY A 134 7.04 10.60 -5.36
C GLY A 134 6.49 9.54 -6.32
N GLU A 135 5.56 9.93 -7.19
CA GLU A 135 4.99 9.02 -8.19
C GLU A 135 6.04 8.60 -9.24
N VAL A 136 6.95 9.48 -9.66
CA VAL A 136 8.08 9.12 -10.55
C VAL A 136 8.97 8.07 -9.89
N TYR A 137 9.37 8.28 -8.64
CA TYR A 137 10.21 7.35 -7.90
C TYR A 137 9.49 6.00 -7.70
N PHE A 138 8.23 6.02 -7.29
CA PHE A 138 7.40 4.84 -7.11
C PHE A 138 7.29 4.02 -8.41
N TYR A 139 6.93 4.68 -9.51
CA TYR A 139 6.79 4.05 -10.81
C TYR A 139 8.12 3.46 -11.31
N SER A 140 9.24 4.17 -11.10
CA SER A 140 10.56 3.66 -11.47
C SER A 140 10.94 2.38 -10.70
N THR A 141 10.50 2.25 -9.44
CA THR A 141 10.75 1.06 -8.63
C THR A 141 9.88 -0.10 -9.10
N LEU A 142 8.64 0.16 -9.53
CA LEU A 142 7.79 -0.84 -10.20
C LEU A 142 8.43 -1.36 -11.49
N LEU A 143 8.97 -0.48 -12.34
CA LEU A 143 9.68 -0.89 -13.56
C LEU A 143 10.87 -1.81 -13.24
N PHE A 144 11.64 -1.47 -12.21
CA PHE A 144 12.75 -2.29 -11.78
C PHE A 144 12.27 -3.67 -11.29
N ASP A 145 11.27 -3.70 -10.42
CA ASP A 145 10.75 -4.96 -9.87
C ASP A 145 10.09 -5.84 -10.94
N ALA A 146 9.43 -5.24 -11.94
CA ALA A 146 8.92 -5.97 -13.10
C ALA A 146 10.06 -6.55 -13.95
N HIS A 147 11.10 -5.76 -14.22
CA HIS A 147 12.30 -6.23 -14.93
C HIS A 147 12.99 -7.39 -14.18
N MET A 148 12.92 -7.37 -12.86
CA MET A 148 13.52 -8.38 -11.99
C MET A 148 12.90 -9.77 -12.12
N LEU A 149 11.66 -9.87 -12.60
CA LEU A 149 11.00 -11.14 -12.89
C LEU A 149 11.66 -11.90 -14.05
N PHE A 150 12.47 -11.23 -14.88
CA PHE A 150 13.21 -11.86 -15.98
C PHE A 150 14.63 -12.34 -15.61
N GLY A 151 15.18 -12.00 -14.43
CA GLY A 151 16.48 -12.52 -14.01
C GLY A 151 17.31 -11.68 -13.03
N LYS A 152 17.55 -12.28 -11.84
CA LYS A 152 18.73 -12.25 -10.93
C LYS A 152 19.47 -10.94 -10.55
N CYS A 153 18.85 -9.77 -10.44
CA CYS A 153 19.44 -8.64 -9.71
C CYS A 153 18.74 -8.34 -8.37
N GLY A 154 18.94 -9.18 -7.35
CA GLY A 154 18.30 -9.00 -6.04
C GLY A 154 18.82 -7.80 -5.27
N ARG A 155 18.32 -6.58 -5.54
CA ARG A 155 18.67 -5.39 -4.73
C ARG A 155 18.25 -5.56 -3.27
N ARG A 156 17.07 -6.12 -3.04
CA ARG A 156 16.45 -6.23 -1.70
C ARG A 156 17.06 -7.31 -0.83
N SER A 157 17.62 -8.37 -1.39
CA SER A 157 18.31 -9.41 -0.59
C SER A 157 19.59 -8.89 0.07
N LEU A 158 20.10 -7.73 -0.35
CA LEU A 158 21.31 -7.11 0.17
C LEU A 158 21.05 -5.91 1.09
N GLN A 159 19.81 -5.44 1.18
CA GLN A 159 19.44 -4.31 2.05
C GLN A 159 19.00 -4.83 3.41
N SER A 160 19.52 -4.23 4.49
CA SER A 160 19.15 -4.54 5.88
C SER A 160 17.96 -3.68 6.31
N PRO A 161 16.75 -4.23 6.47
CA PRO A 161 15.56 -3.37 6.57
C PRO A 161 15.27 -2.86 7.97
N ASP A 162 15.99 -3.36 8.97
CA ASP A 162 16.13 -2.67 10.26
C ASP A 162 16.68 -1.25 10.07
N MET A 163 17.69 -1.06 9.21
CA MET A 163 18.23 0.27 8.89
C MET A 163 17.20 1.15 8.21
N GLU A 164 16.40 0.58 7.29
CA GLU A 164 15.32 1.28 6.61
C GLU A 164 14.22 1.72 7.57
N ILE A 165 13.71 0.78 8.39
CA ILE A 165 12.66 1.04 9.37
C ILE A 165 13.14 2.06 10.41
N PHE A 166 14.35 1.90 10.93
CA PHE A 166 14.89 2.80 11.94
C PHE A 166 15.07 4.21 11.38
N GLN A 167 15.65 4.35 10.19
CA GLN A 167 15.83 5.65 9.56
C GLN A 167 14.48 6.31 9.23
N PHE A 168 13.50 5.54 8.74
CA PHE A 168 12.14 6.04 8.54
C PHE A 168 11.49 6.51 9.85
N SER A 169 11.67 5.76 10.95
CA SER A 169 11.13 6.16 12.26
C SER A 169 11.70 7.50 12.76
N LYS A 170 13.00 7.73 12.56
CA LYS A 170 13.65 9.02 12.89
C LYS A 170 13.12 10.16 12.02
N ASN A 171 12.90 9.88 10.74
CA ASN A 171 12.35 10.82 9.79
C ASN A 171 10.90 11.19 10.16
N LEU A 172 10.06 10.22 10.52
CA LEU A 172 8.69 10.46 11.00
C LEU A 172 8.66 11.39 12.23
N LEU A 173 9.48 11.11 13.24
CA LEU A 173 9.55 11.93 14.46
C LEU A 173 9.90 13.39 14.16
N ARG A 174 10.71 13.62 13.11
CA ARG A 174 11.18 14.94 12.69
C ARG A 174 10.29 15.58 11.62
N ASN A 175 9.21 14.91 11.20
CA ASN A 175 8.40 15.28 10.03
C ASN A 175 9.26 15.45 8.74
N TYR A 176 10.33 14.67 8.61
CA TYR A 176 11.32 14.73 7.54
C TYR A 176 11.08 13.61 6.52
N ILE A 177 9.97 13.65 5.79
CA ILE A 177 9.57 12.59 4.84
C ILE A 177 9.77 13.07 3.40
N TYR A 178 10.60 12.35 2.64
CA TYR A 178 10.89 12.62 1.22
C TYR A 178 10.57 11.40 0.36
N TYR A 179 10.43 11.60 -0.95
CA TYR A 179 10.09 10.54 -1.90
C TYR A 179 11.10 9.37 -1.92
N ASN A 180 12.37 9.64 -1.61
CA ASN A 180 13.45 8.64 -1.59
C ASN A 180 13.58 7.92 -0.25
N THR A 181 12.70 8.20 0.72
CA THR A 181 12.76 7.53 2.02
C THR A 181 12.41 6.06 1.84
N PRO A 182 13.14 5.11 2.45
CA PRO A 182 12.82 3.70 2.33
C PRO A 182 11.48 3.42 3.02
N THR A 183 10.47 3.10 2.22
CA THR A 183 9.07 3.07 2.67
C THR A 183 8.47 1.69 2.66
N ILE A 184 9.00 0.73 1.90
CA ILE A 184 8.31 -0.54 1.66
C ILE A 184 8.16 -1.40 2.93
N PRO A 185 9.24 -1.69 3.68
CA PRO A 185 9.13 -2.30 5.00
C PRO A 185 8.06 -1.70 5.89
N THR A 186 8.03 -0.36 5.96
CA THR A 186 7.09 0.35 6.82
C THR A 186 5.68 0.33 6.24
N THR A 187 5.51 0.40 4.92
CA THR A 187 4.21 0.28 4.27
C THR A 187 3.55 -1.04 4.62
N ILE A 188 4.28 -2.16 4.61
CA ILE A 188 3.72 -3.48 4.99
C ILE A 188 3.24 -3.49 6.46
N ILE A 189 4.03 -2.90 7.37
CA ILE A 189 3.65 -2.75 8.79
C ILE A 189 2.40 -1.90 8.93
N LEU A 190 2.34 -0.77 8.20
CA LEU A 190 1.19 0.14 8.23
C LEU A 190 -0.06 -0.49 7.61
N LEU A 191 0.06 -1.25 6.53
CA LEU A 191 -1.05 -1.99 5.92
C LEU A 191 -1.67 -2.98 6.91
N ARG A 192 -0.84 -3.74 7.63
CA ARG A 192 -1.28 -4.63 8.72
C ARG A 192 -2.06 -3.84 9.77
N GLN A 193 -1.46 -2.76 10.29
CA GLN A 193 -2.09 -1.92 11.32
C GLN A 193 -3.41 -1.29 10.85
N CYS A 194 -3.49 -0.87 9.58
CA CYS A 194 -4.70 -0.32 9.00
C CYS A 194 -5.82 -1.36 8.93
N ILE A 195 -5.53 -2.61 8.52
CA ILE A 195 -6.52 -3.71 8.55
C ILE A 195 -6.98 -3.98 9.98
N GLU A 196 -6.05 -4.13 10.93
CA GLU A 196 -6.37 -4.40 12.34
C GLU A 196 -7.29 -3.33 12.93
N THR A 197 -6.91 -2.06 12.74
CA THR A 197 -7.65 -0.93 13.26
C THR A 197 -9.03 -0.84 12.59
N LYS A 198 -9.10 -1.00 11.27
CA LYS A 198 -10.35 -0.96 10.51
C LYS A 198 -11.34 -2.02 10.98
N ILE A 199 -10.88 -3.25 11.18
CA ILE A 199 -11.72 -4.37 11.64
C ILE A 199 -12.19 -4.13 13.08
N LEU A 200 -11.30 -3.77 14.00
CA LEU A 200 -11.66 -3.49 15.40
C LEU A 200 -12.69 -2.35 15.51
N GLN A 201 -12.45 -1.27 14.78
CA GLN A 201 -13.37 -0.13 14.74
C GLN A 201 -14.72 -0.52 14.16
N THR A 202 -14.74 -1.29 13.07
CA THR A 202 -15.97 -1.74 12.40
C THR A 202 -16.83 -2.64 13.29
N ILE A 203 -16.20 -3.59 13.98
CA ILE A 203 -16.89 -4.52 14.90
C ILE A 203 -17.36 -3.76 16.17
N GLY A 204 -16.80 -2.58 16.45
CA GLY A 204 -17.21 -1.75 17.58
C GLY A 204 -16.70 -2.26 18.93
N VAL A 205 -15.63 -3.05 18.95
CA VAL A 205 -15.04 -3.56 20.20
C VAL A 205 -14.14 -2.50 20.82
N ASP A 206 -14.38 -2.19 22.09
CA ASP A 206 -13.48 -1.38 22.93
C ASP A 206 -12.34 -2.25 23.45
N ARG A 207 -12.66 -3.37 24.10
CA ARG A 207 -11.68 -4.33 24.62
C ARG A 207 -12.24 -5.73 24.80
N PHE A 208 -11.34 -6.69 24.89
CA PHE A 208 -11.64 -8.07 25.25
C PHE A 208 -11.18 -8.35 26.67
N GLU A 209 -11.99 -9.06 27.45
CA GLU A 209 -11.69 -9.44 28.82
C GLU A 209 -11.88 -10.95 28.98
N TYR A 210 -11.10 -11.59 29.83
CA TYR A 210 -11.42 -12.91 30.36
C TYR A 210 -12.50 -12.82 31.44
N ASP A 211 -13.00 -13.97 31.88
CA ASP A 211 -13.97 -14.08 32.97
C ASP A 211 -13.47 -13.52 34.30
N ASP A 212 -12.17 -13.61 34.55
CA ASP A 212 -11.46 -13.02 35.70
C ASP A 212 -11.27 -11.49 35.61
N GLY A 213 -11.71 -10.85 34.52
CA GLY A 213 -11.59 -9.40 34.29
C GLY A 213 -10.23 -8.96 33.75
N SER A 214 -9.27 -9.87 33.57
CA SER A 214 -7.99 -9.56 32.94
C SER A 214 -8.15 -9.34 31.43
N GLN A 215 -7.26 -8.54 30.84
CA GLN A 215 -7.33 -8.22 29.41
C GLN A 215 -7.02 -9.45 28.56
N ALA A 216 -7.91 -9.76 27.61
CA ALA A 216 -7.68 -10.78 26.59
C ALA A 216 -7.07 -10.15 25.34
N ILE A 217 -6.04 -10.81 24.79
CA ILE A 217 -5.43 -10.41 23.52
C ILE A 217 -5.99 -11.32 22.43
N ILE A 218 -6.77 -10.74 21.53
CA ILE A 218 -7.37 -11.44 20.40
C ILE A 218 -6.66 -10.99 19.13
N GLY A 219 -6.04 -11.93 18.42
CA GLY A 219 -5.41 -11.64 17.13
C GLY A 219 -6.46 -11.32 16.06
N VAL A 220 -6.16 -10.36 15.19
CA VAL A 220 -7.06 -9.91 14.12
C VAL A 220 -7.53 -11.04 13.20
N ASN A 221 -6.70 -12.07 12.96
CA ASN A 221 -7.09 -13.21 12.13
C ASN A 221 -8.36 -13.90 12.64
N LYS A 222 -8.52 -14.03 13.97
CA LYS A 222 -9.75 -14.59 14.54
C LYS A 222 -10.97 -13.70 14.30
N LEU A 223 -10.77 -12.38 14.32
CA LEU A 223 -11.84 -11.43 14.03
C LEU A 223 -12.21 -11.46 12.55
N LEU A 224 -11.23 -11.60 11.66
CA LEU A 224 -11.45 -11.78 10.23
C LEU A 224 -12.19 -13.10 9.94
N ASP A 225 -11.82 -14.20 10.60
CA ASP A 225 -12.54 -15.49 10.48
C ASP A 225 -14.02 -15.35 10.87
N PHE A 226 -14.29 -14.63 11.96
CA PHE A 226 -15.67 -14.30 12.36
C PHE A 226 -16.37 -13.46 11.28
N CYS A 227 -15.74 -12.40 10.78
CA CYS A 227 -16.32 -11.58 9.71
C CYS A 227 -16.60 -12.37 8.43
N ILE A 228 -15.75 -13.34 8.06
CA ILE A 228 -15.96 -14.23 6.91
C ILE A 228 -17.22 -15.09 7.12
N ASP A 229 -17.44 -15.64 8.33
CA ASP A 229 -18.67 -16.39 8.65
C ASP A 229 -19.92 -15.50 8.53
N GLN A 230 -19.85 -14.29 9.09
CA GLN A 230 -20.96 -13.34 9.03
C GLN A 230 -21.24 -12.81 7.62
N GLU A 231 -20.19 -12.66 6.79
CA GLU A 231 -20.30 -12.30 5.37
C GLU A 231 -21.04 -13.39 4.58
N LYS A 232 -20.72 -14.67 4.81
CA LYS A 232 -21.43 -15.81 4.19
C LYS A 232 -22.92 -15.84 4.56
N ARG A 233 -23.24 -15.45 5.80
CA ARG A 233 -24.61 -15.30 6.30
C ARG A 233 -25.30 -14.00 5.84
N LYS A 234 -24.60 -13.15 5.07
CA LYS A 234 -25.06 -11.84 4.57
C LYS A 234 -25.39 -10.83 5.69
N LEU A 235 -24.83 -11.03 6.88
CA LEU A 235 -25.03 -10.17 8.06
C LEU A 235 -24.03 -9.01 8.11
N ILE A 236 -22.88 -9.17 7.46
CA ILE A 236 -21.89 -8.12 7.23
C ILE A 236 -21.60 -8.03 5.73
N LYS A 237 -21.37 -6.81 5.23
CA LYS A 237 -20.93 -6.55 3.86
C LYS A 237 -19.80 -5.54 3.85
N ALA A 238 -18.79 -5.78 3.03
CA ALA A 238 -17.66 -4.89 2.79
C ALA A 238 -17.45 -4.72 1.27
N PRO A 239 -16.79 -3.63 0.82
CA PRO A 239 -16.48 -3.42 -0.60
C PRO A 239 -15.38 -4.35 -1.11
N ILE A 240 -14.72 -5.08 -0.21
CA ILE A 240 -13.77 -6.15 -0.48
C ILE A 240 -14.14 -7.34 0.41
N LYS A 241 -14.05 -8.57 -0.12
CA LYS A 241 -14.28 -9.79 0.66
C LYS A 241 -13.32 -9.87 1.84
N PHE A 242 -13.81 -10.28 3.01
CA PHE A 242 -12.97 -10.43 4.21
C PHE A 242 -11.86 -11.47 4.04
N GLU A 243 -12.06 -12.45 3.15
CA GLU A 243 -11.04 -13.42 2.78
C GLU A 243 -9.76 -12.73 2.25
N PHE A 244 -9.89 -11.69 1.43
CA PHE A 244 -8.72 -10.97 0.92
C PHE A 244 -8.03 -10.14 2.00
N LEU A 245 -8.80 -9.59 2.95
CA LEU A 245 -8.22 -8.94 4.14
C LEU A 245 -7.42 -9.94 4.98
N SER A 246 -7.92 -11.17 5.12
CA SER A 246 -7.21 -12.25 5.80
C SER A 246 -5.93 -12.64 5.07
N LEU A 247 -5.95 -12.76 3.74
CA LEU A 247 -4.77 -13.07 2.94
C LEU A 247 -3.71 -11.98 3.05
N ILE A 248 -4.07 -10.72 2.83
CA ILE A 248 -3.14 -9.59 2.95
C ILE A 248 -2.61 -9.49 4.38
N ASN A 249 -3.46 -9.65 5.39
CA ASN A 249 -3.01 -9.61 6.78
C ASN A 249 -2.04 -10.75 7.10
N LYS A 250 -2.29 -11.98 6.62
CA LYS A 250 -1.37 -13.11 6.77
C LYS A 250 -0.02 -12.81 6.10
N TRP A 251 -0.04 -12.29 4.87
CA TRP A 251 1.16 -11.89 4.13
C TRP A 251 1.97 -10.82 4.89
N CYS A 252 1.32 -9.76 5.37
CA CYS A 252 1.99 -8.75 6.20
C CYS A 252 2.49 -9.32 7.54
N ASN A 253 1.75 -10.25 8.16
CA ASN A 253 2.13 -10.86 9.43
C ASN A 253 3.36 -11.77 9.26
N ASN A 254 3.42 -12.51 8.16
CA ASN A 254 4.60 -13.30 7.80
C ASN A 254 5.83 -12.40 7.69
N TYR A 255 5.71 -11.26 7.00
CA TYR A 255 6.76 -10.25 6.93
C TYR A 255 7.22 -9.80 8.33
N VAL A 256 6.29 -9.36 9.18
CA VAL A 256 6.61 -8.81 10.53
C VAL A 256 7.32 -9.83 11.43
N HIS A 257 6.94 -11.10 11.36
CA HIS A 257 7.51 -12.13 12.24
C HIS A 257 8.75 -12.83 11.70
N THR A 258 8.89 -12.94 10.37
CA THR A 258 10.05 -13.63 9.76
C THR A 258 11.18 -12.68 9.39
N GLY A 259 10.87 -11.39 9.18
CA GLY A 259 11.82 -10.47 8.57
C GLY A 259 12.22 -10.90 7.15
N ASN A 260 11.35 -11.60 6.41
CA ASN A 260 11.64 -11.91 5.01
C ASN A 260 11.45 -10.65 4.14
N PHE A 261 12.54 -10.15 3.56
CA PHE A 261 12.57 -8.87 2.86
C PHE A 261 12.44 -8.97 1.33
N SER A 262 11.99 -10.12 0.84
CA SER A 262 11.94 -10.43 -0.59
C SER A 262 10.69 -9.90 -1.32
N HIS A 263 9.93 -9.00 -0.70
CA HIS A 263 8.71 -8.46 -1.29
C HIS A 263 8.99 -7.46 -2.39
N PHE A 264 8.23 -7.51 -3.47
CA PHE A 264 8.29 -6.53 -4.55
C PHE A 264 7.32 -5.36 -4.31
N VAL A 265 7.64 -4.18 -4.82
CA VAL A 265 6.78 -2.98 -4.77
C VAL A 265 5.43 -3.25 -5.44
N TRP A 266 5.40 -4.04 -6.52
CA TRP A 266 4.13 -4.34 -7.19
C TRP A 266 3.18 -5.14 -6.28
N GLU A 267 3.67 -6.00 -5.37
CA GLU A 267 2.83 -6.70 -4.39
C GLU A 267 2.18 -5.72 -3.41
N VAL A 268 2.95 -4.73 -2.96
CA VAL A 268 2.49 -3.68 -2.04
C VAL A 268 1.48 -2.76 -2.75
N GLU A 269 1.72 -2.44 -4.03
CA GLU A 269 0.77 -1.71 -4.86
C GLU A 269 -0.56 -2.46 -4.99
N TRP A 270 -0.51 -3.77 -5.24
CA TRP A 270 -1.69 -4.64 -5.28
C TRP A 270 -2.46 -4.63 -3.96
N ALA A 271 -1.76 -4.71 -2.82
CA ALA A 271 -2.41 -4.60 -1.51
C ALA A 271 -3.13 -3.25 -1.35
N HIS A 272 -2.50 -2.14 -1.76
CA HIS A 272 -3.14 -0.82 -1.75
C HIS A 272 -4.32 -0.71 -2.69
N HIS A 273 -4.23 -1.27 -3.90
CA HIS A 273 -5.32 -1.30 -4.89
C HIS A 273 -6.54 -2.02 -4.31
N LEU A 274 -6.36 -3.23 -3.81
CA LEU A 274 -7.43 -4.05 -3.24
C LEU A 274 -8.04 -3.41 -1.98
N LEU A 275 -7.21 -2.83 -1.10
CA LEU A 275 -7.68 -2.21 0.13
C LEU A 275 -8.31 -0.83 -0.08
N SER A 276 -8.03 -0.14 -1.19
CA SER A 276 -8.48 1.23 -1.44
C SER A 276 -9.98 1.46 -1.20
N PRO A 277 -10.89 0.58 -1.69
CA PRO A 277 -12.33 0.71 -1.46
C PRO A 277 -12.74 0.73 0.01
N LEU A 278 -11.95 0.17 0.94
CA LEU A 278 -12.24 0.23 2.38
C LEU A 278 -12.03 1.62 2.99
N PHE A 279 -11.20 2.45 2.36
CA PHE A 279 -10.75 3.74 2.92
C PHE A 279 -11.24 4.94 2.10
N ARG A 280 -11.72 4.72 0.88
CA ARG A 280 -12.43 5.72 0.08
C ARG A 280 -13.91 5.62 0.42
N GLY A 281 -14.41 6.51 1.27
CA GLY A 281 -15.78 6.46 1.79
C GLY A 281 -16.82 6.17 0.70
N GLY A 282 -17.70 5.19 0.94
CA GLY A 282 -18.73 4.81 -0.02
C GLY A 282 -19.71 5.94 -0.32
N SER A 283 -20.17 6.00 -1.57
CA SER A 283 -21.25 6.90 -2.04
C SER A 283 -22.65 6.46 -1.63
N ASP A 284 -22.76 5.38 -0.85
CA ASP A 284 -24.04 4.72 -0.62
C ASP A 284 -24.90 5.48 0.39
N ARG A 285 -26.10 5.85 -0.06
CA ARG A 285 -27.18 6.50 0.71
C ARG A 285 -27.96 5.50 1.58
N TYR A 286 -27.33 4.43 2.06
CA TYR A 286 -28.05 3.41 2.84
C TYR A 286 -27.99 3.70 4.35
N THR A 287 -29.17 3.65 4.96
CA THR A 287 -29.52 3.90 6.38
C THR A 287 -28.95 2.84 7.35
N LYS A 288 -27.66 2.53 7.29
CA LYS A 288 -27.03 1.50 8.12
C LYS A 288 -25.86 2.08 8.91
N ILE A 289 -25.76 1.67 10.17
CA ILE A 289 -24.72 2.09 11.12
C ILE A 289 -23.37 1.72 10.52
N SER A 290 -22.68 2.70 9.93
CA SER A 290 -21.35 2.53 9.40
C SER A 290 -20.47 3.60 10.02
N LEU A 291 -19.55 3.17 10.88
CA LEU A 291 -18.61 4.07 11.56
C LEU A 291 -17.69 4.80 10.57
N GLU A 292 -17.52 4.27 9.34
CA GLU A 292 -16.67 4.85 8.28
C GLU A 292 -17.16 4.60 6.83
N LYS A 293 -18.47 4.34 6.63
CA LYS A 293 -19.18 4.14 5.35
C LYS A 293 -18.76 2.99 4.42
N SER A 294 -17.71 2.22 4.73
CA SER A 294 -17.28 1.12 3.86
C SER A 294 -17.80 -0.25 4.31
N ILE A 295 -17.73 -0.60 5.60
CA ILE A 295 -18.27 -1.87 6.10
C ILE A 295 -19.65 -1.64 6.73
N HIS A 296 -20.58 -2.55 6.43
CA HIS A 296 -21.97 -2.49 6.83
C HIS A 296 -22.33 -3.76 7.61
N ILE A 297 -22.86 -3.57 8.82
CA ILE A 297 -23.43 -4.65 9.63
C ILE A 297 -24.95 -4.46 9.66
N ASP A 298 -25.70 -5.55 9.55
CA ASP A 298 -27.15 -5.49 9.74
C ASP A 298 -27.50 -4.93 11.12
N LYS A 299 -28.38 -3.92 11.17
CA LYS A 299 -28.65 -3.15 12.40
C LYS A 299 -29.25 -4.03 13.49
N LEU A 300 -30.27 -4.81 13.14
CA LEU A 300 -30.94 -5.69 14.10
C LEU A 300 -29.95 -6.70 14.65
N HIS A 301 -29.19 -7.35 13.76
CA HIS A 301 -28.15 -8.28 14.14
C HIS A 301 -27.09 -7.64 15.07
N HIS A 302 -26.61 -6.44 14.73
CA HIS A 302 -25.63 -5.70 15.53
C HIS A 302 -26.13 -5.43 16.95
N GLU A 303 -27.38 -4.99 17.09
CA GLU A 303 -27.97 -4.60 18.37
C GLU A 303 -28.33 -5.79 19.27
N THR A 304 -28.67 -6.96 18.70
CA THR A 304 -29.24 -8.09 19.47
C THR A 304 -28.37 -9.34 19.54
N HIS A 305 -27.58 -9.63 18.51
CA HIS A 305 -26.97 -10.96 18.33
C HIS A 305 -25.46 -10.91 18.17
N PHE A 306 -24.92 -9.81 17.66
CA PHE A 306 -23.52 -9.71 17.26
C PHE A 306 -22.54 -9.93 18.41
N GLN A 307 -22.71 -9.23 19.54
CA GLN A 307 -21.82 -9.40 20.70
C GLN A 307 -21.88 -10.83 21.27
N PRO A 308 -23.06 -11.41 21.58
CA PRO A 308 -23.14 -12.80 22.07
C PRO A 308 -22.53 -13.82 21.09
N GLU A 309 -22.75 -13.65 19.79
CA GLU A 309 -22.16 -14.54 18.78
C GLU A 309 -20.63 -14.41 18.73
N LEU A 310 -20.09 -13.19 18.80
CA LEU A 310 -18.66 -12.94 18.83
C LEU A 310 -18.01 -13.54 20.09
N GLU A 311 -18.61 -13.34 21.26
CA GLU A 311 -18.14 -13.94 22.52
C GLU A 311 -18.12 -15.47 22.45
N LYS A 312 -19.18 -16.07 21.89
CA LYS A 312 -19.28 -17.51 21.67
C LYS A 312 -18.21 -18.00 20.69
N PHE A 313 -18.01 -17.30 19.58
CA PHE A 313 -17.00 -17.62 18.57
C PHE A 313 -15.59 -17.57 19.16
N LEU A 314 -15.26 -16.49 19.88
CA LEU A 314 -13.93 -16.28 20.47
C LEU A 314 -13.63 -17.24 21.63
N THR A 315 -14.65 -17.61 22.41
CA THR A 315 -14.51 -18.58 23.49
C THR A 315 -14.26 -19.99 22.93
N GLY A 316 -14.97 -20.38 21.87
CA GLY A 316 -14.78 -21.70 21.23
C GLY A 316 -14.82 -22.86 22.25
N LYS A 317 -13.78 -23.71 22.24
CA LYS A 317 -13.55 -24.79 23.23
C LYS A 317 -12.62 -24.38 24.39
N SER A 318 -12.26 -23.10 24.51
CA SER A 318 -11.35 -22.61 25.55
C SER A 318 -11.95 -22.76 26.94
N ARG A 319 -11.10 -23.05 27.94
CA ARG A 319 -11.49 -23.06 29.36
C ARG A 319 -11.80 -21.65 29.89
N LYS A 320 -11.10 -20.62 29.38
CA LYS A 320 -11.34 -19.22 29.75
C LYS A 320 -12.36 -18.59 28.81
N LYS A 321 -13.45 -18.08 29.37
CA LYS A 321 -14.50 -17.40 28.60
C LYS A 321 -14.03 -15.99 28.23
N VAL A 322 -14.22 -15.61 26.98
CA VAL A 322 -13.94 -14.25 26.49
C VAL A 322 -15.22 -13.44 26.55
N LYS A 323 -15.17 -12.29 27.22
CA LYS A 323 -16.21 -11.25 27.22
C LYS A 323 -15.78 -10.11 26.32
N VAL A 324 -16.71 -9.56 25.55
CA VAL A 324 -16.46 -8.46 24.64
C VAL A 324 -17.08 -7.20 25.25
N LYS A 325 -16.27 -6.14 25.42
CA LYS A 325 -16.79 -4.82 25.76
C LYS A 325 -17.00 -4.05 24.46
N MET A 326 -18.25 -3.82 24.11
CA MET A 326 -18.61 -2.99 22.98
C MET A 326 -18.42 -1.51 23.33
N THR A 327 -18.04 -0.71 22.35
CA THR A 327 -17.90 0.73 22.49
C THR A 327 -19.28 1.34 22.74
N LYS A 328 -19.48 1.97 23.92
CA LYS A 328 -20.78 2.53 24.31
C LYS A 328 -21.23 3.73 23.47
N ASN A 329 -20.29 4.41 22.80
CA ASN A 329 -20.52 5.61 21.99
C ASN A 329 -19.39 5.78 20.98
N LYS A 330 -19.64 5.46 19.70
CA LYS A 330 -18.92 6.09 18.59
C LYS A 330 -19.93 6.45 17.50
N PHE A 331 -20.00 7.75 17.22
CA PHE A 331 -20.57 8.39 16.02
C PHE A 331 -21.75 7.67 15.34
N LEU A 332 -22.84 7.47 16.09
CA LEU A 332 -24.19 7.35 15.52
C LEU A 332 -24.72 8.77 15.25
N PHE A 333 -24.04 9.55 14.41
CA PHE A 333 -24.53 10.88 14.03
C PHE A 333 -24.53 11.03 12.51
N PHE A 334 -25.76 11.04 12.01
CA PHE A 334 -26.30 11.48 10.71
C PHE A 334 -26.05 10.60 9.48
#